data_AF-A0A2W4N4H4-F1
#
_entry.id   AF-A0A2W4N4H4-F1
#
_cell.length_a   1.000
_cell.length_b   1.000
_cell.length_c   1.000
_cell.angle_alpha   90.00
_cell.angle_beta   90.00
_cell.angle_gamma   90.00
#
_symmetry.space_group_name_H-M   'P 1'
#
loop_
_entity.id
_entity.type
_entity.pdbx_description
1 polymer ?
#
loop_
_entity_poly.entity_id
_entity_poly.type
_entity_poly.pdbx_seq_one_letter_code
_entity_poly.pdbx_strand_id
1 'polypeptide(L)'
;MAGGGLSPQPLWFLMSPFIGIGAGLGALVARAVGAGDRREAADAVRQGILLGSALALAAAAGLWAGAPGLLGWLGAEPDVIPVAVAYLRALVPGLAALFLSLVLGSAFRAAGDTRSPFRISLVANGLNLILAWAWIYGRLGLPAWGVVGAGWATTVARLAALGLMLAVLFRGRGPLALPLRGVFRANPGLILRILRVGVPAAVNRLLGSGAYLVYLRLVAGLGTVTMAAHYTAVVAEELSWIVAGGISVAVAALVGQALGARQPHRARLAIAEAVYLGGGLMAAAGLFYLAVPEWYLRIFTRDPAVLALAATALRVTSAGQIPMVLSEVLQGALAGAGDTRVLVWIAAFGGWVVRLGAAYYFVTVLGWGLAGCWAGAVLDWVARLVLMLIRVRSGRWQEVRV
;
A
#
# COMPACT_ATOMS: atom_id res chain seq x y z
N MET A 1 -16.77 -24.01 6.89
CA MET A 1 -15.76 -23.05 6.38
C MET A 1 -14.97 -22.46 7.55
N ALA A 2 -14.21 -23.31 8.26
CA ALA A 2 -13.49 -22.96 9.50
C ALA A 2 -11.98 -22.70 9.26
N GLY A 3 -11.61 -22.31 8.04
CA GLY A 3 -10.31 -21.73 7.71
C GLY A 3 -10.41 -20.21 7.68
N GLY A 4 -10.93 -19.63 8.78
CA GLY A 4 -11.15 -18.19 8.93
C GLY A 4 -9.90 -17.43 8.50
N GLY A 5 -10.06 -16.61 7.46
CA GLY A 5 -8.97 -16.09 6.66
C GLY A 5 -7.80 -15.60 7.51
N LEU A 6 -6.61 -16.08 7.19
CA LEU A 6 -5.38 -15.34 7.46
C LEU A 6 -5.58 -13.96 6.86
N SER A 7 -6.06 -13.04 7.68
CA SER A 7 -6.32 -11.67 7.25
C SER A 7 -5.02 -11.17 6.61
N PRO A 8 -5.05 -10.38 5.54
CA PRO A 8 -3.82 -9.83 4.95
C PRO A 8 -2.99 -9.00 5.94
N GLN A 9 -3.53 -8.70 7.11
CA GLN A 9 -3.01 -7.73 8.07
C GLN A 9 -1.60 -8.02 8.59
N PRO A 10 -1.21 -9.25 8.97
CA PRO A 10 0.17 -9.53 9.39
C PRO A 10 1.19 -9.18 8.30
N LEU A 11 0.84 -9.40 7.02
CA LEU A 11 1.69 -8.98 5.91
C LEU A 11 1.80 -7.45 5.84
N TRP A 12 0.72 -6.71 6.14
CA TRP A 12 0.73 -5.25 6.12
C TRP A 12 1.61 -4.65 7.22
N PHE A 13 1.63 -5.27 8.41
CA PHE A 13 2.58 -4.92 9.48
C PHE A 13 4.02 -5.12 9.01
N LEU A 14 4.31 -6.27 8.38
CA LEU A 14 5.63 -6.58 7.81
C LEU A 14 6.04 -5.63 6.68
N MET A 15 5.09 -5.17 5.85
CA MET A 15 5.39 -4.21 4.77
C MET A 15 5.62 -2.79 5.28
N SER A 16 5.11 -2.43 6.47
CA SER A 16 5.11 -1.04 6.96
C SER A 16 6.49 -0.36 6.98
N PRO A 17 7.60 -1.00 7.38
CA PRO A 17 8.88 -0.31 7.42
C PRO A 17 9.45 -0.10 6.00
N PHE A 18 9.14 -1.00 5.06
CA PHE A 18 9.53 -0.85 3.65
C PHE A 18 8.72 0.24 2.94
N ILE A 19 7.43 0.36 3.25
CA ILE A 19 6.60 1.49 2.82
C ILE A 19 7.18 2.80 3.36
N GLY A 20 7.61 2.81 4.62
CA GLY A 20 8.31 3.94 5.23
C GLY A 20 9.58 4.33 4.48
N ILE A 21 10.51 3.39 4.27
CA ILE A 21 11.73 3.63 3.50
C ILE A 21 11.40 4.12 2.08
N GLY A 22 10.42 3.50 1.41
CA GLY A 22 9.97 3.90 0.09
C GLY A 22 9.44 5.33 0.04
N ALA A 23 8.66 5.76 1.03
CA ALA A 23 8.15 7.12 1.15
C ALA A 23 9.29 8.13 1.37
N GLY A 24 10.23 7.82 2.28
CA GLY A 24 11.38 8.68 2.54
C GLY A 24 12.31 8.80 1.33
N LEU A 25 12.66 7.66 0.73
CA LEU A 25 13.46 7.62 -0.49
C LEU A 25 12.76 8.37 -1.63
N GLY A 26 11.45 8.15 -1.82
CA GLY A 26 10.66 8.80 -2.85
C GLY A 26 10.66 10.32 -2.70
N ALA A 27 10.49 10.85 -1.49
CA ALA A 27 10.53 12.28 -1.22
C ALA A 27 11.91 12.90 -1.54
N LEU A 28 13.01 12.25 -1.12
CA LEU A 28 14.37 12.73 -1.42
C LEU A 28 14.67 12.68 -2.93
N VAL A 29 14.34 11.56 -3.60
CA VAL A 29 14.59 11.38 -5.04
C VAL A 29 13.76 12.37 -5.85
N ALA A 30 12.48 12.54 -5.54
CA ALA A 30 11.62 13.51 -6.23
C ALA A 30 12.19 14.93 -6.09
N ARG A 31 12.64 15.31 -4.88
CA ARG A 31 13.24 16.62 -4.64
C ARG A 31 14.51 16.83 -5.45
N ALA A 32 15.44 15.88 -5.39
CA ALA A 32 16.73 15.96 -6.08
C ALA A 32 16.56 15.98 -7.60
N VAL A 33 15.67 15.14 -8.14
CA VAL A 33 15.32 15.15 -9.57
C VAL A 33 14.69 16.49 -9.97
N GLY A 34 13.77 17.02 -9.18
CA GLY A 34 13.17 18.33 -9.42
C GLY A 34 14.18 19.48 -9.40
N ALA A 35 15.18 19.41 -8.52
CA ALA A 35 16.26 20.39 -8.43
C ALA A 35 17.32 20.25 -9.55
N GLY A 36 17.26 19.19 -10.36
CA GLY A 36 18.28 18.84 -11.35
C GLY A 36 19.54 18.20 -10.76
N ASP A 37 19.56 17.92 -9.45
CA ASP A 37 20.71 17.31 -8.77
C ASP A 37 20.68 15.78 -8.91
N ARG A 38 21.22 15.30 -10.03
CA ARG A 38 21.36 13.87 -10.31
C ARG A 38 22.32 13.15 -9.36
N ARG A 39 23.24 13.87 -8.71
CA ARG A 39 24.19 13.25 -7.77
C ARG A 39 23.49 12.96 -6.44
N GLU A 40 22.77 13.94 -5.89
CA GLU A 40 21.98 13.74 -4.67
C GLU A 40 20.92 12.64 -4.88
N ALA A 41 20.27 12.60 -6.05
CA ALA A 41 19.34 11.52 -6.39
C ALA A 41 20.02 10.14 -6.42
N ALA A 42 21.24 10.05 -6.99
CA ALA A 42 22.02 8.81 -7.02
C ALA A 42 22.41 8.35 -5.62
N ASP A 43 22.88 9.26 -4.78
CA ASP A 43 23.28 8.96 -3.42
C ASP A 43 22.08 8.52 -2.56
N ALA A 44 20.93 9.20 -2.70
CA ALA A 44 19.69 8.79 -2.05
C ALA A 44 19.28 7.36 -2.45
N VAL A 45 19.31 7.03 -3.74
CA VAL A 45 19.01 5.67 -4.23
C VAL A 45 20.00 4.64 -3.67
N ARG A 46 21.30 4.94 -3.62
CA ARG A 46 22.30 4.05 -3.00
C ARG A 46 21.98 3.78 -1.53
N GLN A 47 21.67 4.82 -0.75
CA GLN A 47 21.29 4.65 0.66
C GLN A 47 19.97 3.88 0.80
N GLY A 48 18.99 4.12 -0.08
CA GLY A 48 17.74 3.38 -0.13
C GLY A 48 17.94 1.88 -0.41
N ILE A 49 18.85 1.52 -1.32
CA ILE A 49 19.22 0.12 -1.59
C ILE A 49 19.91 -0.50 -0.39
N LEU A 50 20.83 0.21 0.27
CA LEU A 50 21.52 -0.28 1.47
C LEU A 50 20.55 -0.53 2.62
N LEU A 51 19.71 0.45 2.95
CA LEU A 51 18.69 0.34 4.00
C LEU A 51 17.65 -0.74 3.67
N GLY A 52 17.16 -0.74 2.43
CA GLY A 52 16.19 -1.72 1.96
C GLY A 52 16.73 -3.14 2.00
N SER A 53 17.98 -3.35 1.56
CA SER A 53 18.66 -4.66 1.62
C SER A 53 18.88 -5.11 3.05
N ALA A 54 19.38 -4.24 3.93
CA ALA A 54 19.62 -4.57 5.34
C ALA A 54 18.31 -5.00 6.04
N LEU A 55 17.23 -4.25 5.83
CA LEU A 55 15.94 -4.57 6.41
C LEU A 55 15.31 -5.83 5.77
N ALA A 56 15.44 -6.01 4.46
CA ALA A 56 14.93 -7.19 3.76
C ALA A 56 15.64 -8.47 4.23
N LEU A 57 16.96 -8.43 4.40
CA LEU A 57 17.74 -9.55 4.93
C LEU A 57 17.40 -9.84 6.40
N ALA A 58 17.26 -8.81 7.24
CA ALA A 58 16.84 -8.98 8.62
C ALA A 58 15.44 -9.62 8.73
N ALA A 59 14.48 -9.13 7.93
CA ALA A 59 13.13 -9.70 7.86
C ALA A 59 13.15 -11.14 7.34
N ALA A 60 13.95 -11.43 6.31
CA ALA A 60 14.10 -12.77 5.76
C ALA A 60 14.71 -13.75 6.76
N ALA A 61 15.78 -13.36 7.45
CA ALA A 61 16.42 -14.18 8.47
C ALA A 61 15.48 -14.45 9.65
N GLY A 62 14.78 -13.41 10.13
CA GLY A 62 13.79 -13.54 11.19
C GLY A 62 12.65 -14.48 10.83
N LEU A 63 12.10 -14.36 9.61
CA LEU A 63 11.02 -15.23 9.15
C LEU A 63 11.49 -16.67 8.90
N TRP A 64 12.70 -16.86 8.36
CA TRP A 64 13.26 -18.18 8.12
C TRP A 64 13.49 -18.97 9.42
N ALA A 65 14.08 -18.31 10.42
CA ALA A 65 14.35 -18.90 11.73
C ALA A 65 13.07 -19.08 12.53
N GLY A 66 12.17 -18.09 12.50
CA GLY A 66 10.93 -18.07 13.27
C GLY A 66 9.75 -18.82 12.66
N ALA A 67 9.85 -19.32 11.41
CA ALA A 67 8.71 -19.92 10.69
C ALA A 67 7.98 -21.03 11.48
N PRO A 68 8.64 -22.00 12.13
CA PRO A 68 7.95 -23.04 12.89
C PRO A 68 7.20 -22.48 14.11
N GLY A 69 7.84 -21.58 14.86
CA GLY A 69 7.24 -20.96 16.05
C GLY A 69 6.07 -20.02 15.69
N LEU A 70 6.21 -19.26 14.60
CA LEU A 70 5.15 -18.41 14.07
C LEU A 70 3.93 -19.24 13.65
N LEU A 71 4.15 -20.34 12.93
CA LEU A 71 3.06 -21.22 12.48
C LEU A 71 2.37 -21.92 13.66
N GLY A 72 3.13 -22.39 14.65
CA GLY A 72 2.56 -22.96 15.88
C GLY A 72 1.74 -21.92 16.66
N TRP A 73 2.24 -20.69 16.78
CA TRP A 73 1.51 -19.60 17.43
C TRP A 73 0.24 -19.18 16.69
N LEU A 74 0.24 -19.27 15.36
CA LEU A 74 -0.95 -19.04 14.52
C LEU A 74 -1.97 -20.20 14.59
N GLY A 75 -1.70 -21.25 15.36
CA GLY A 75 -2.61 -22.37 15.56
C GLY A 75 -2.59 -23.41 14.44
N ALA A 76 -1.51 -23.49 13.66
CA ALA A 76 -1.37 -24.55 12.67
C ALA A 76 -1.33 -25.93 13.35
N GLU A 77 -2.10 -26.88 12.83
CA GLU A 77 -2.10 -28.26 13.32
C GLU A 77 -0.70 -28.88 13.16
N PRO A 78 -0.23 -29.70 14.13
CA PRO A 78 1.11 -30.29 14.11
C PRO A 78 1.50 -30.97 12.79
N ASP A 79 0.54 -31.64 12.15
CA ASP A 79 0.75 -32.38 10.90
C ASP A 79 0.89 -31.46 9.67
N VAL A 80 0.40 -30.22 9.76
CA VAL A 80 0.46 -29.21 8.68
C VAL A 80 1.70 -28.34 8.80
N ILE A 81 2.26 -28.19 10.01
CA ILE A 81 3.43 -27.33 10.27
C ILE A 81 4.60 -27.64 9.33
N PRO A 82 5.04 -28.89 9.09
CA PRO A 82 6.18 -29.17 8.22
C PRO A 82 5.98 -28.65 6.78
N VAL A 83 4.78 -28.85 6.21
CA VAL A 83 4.44 -28.41 4.85
C VAL A 83 4.33 -26.89 4.79
N ALA A 84 3.70 -26.27 5.78
CA ALA A 84 3.59 -24.82 5.88
C ALA A 84 4.95 -24.14 6.08
N VAL A 85 5.86 -24.74 6.87
CA VAL A 85 7.24 -24.26 7.04
C VAL A 85 8.01 -24.34 5.72
N ALA A 86 7.91 -25.45 4.99
CA ALA A 86 8.56 -25.61 3.70
C ALA A 86 8.07 -24.56 2.69
N TYR A 87 6.75 -24.33 2.64
CA TYR A 87 6.15 -23.28 1.81
C TYR A 87 6.62 -21.87 2.19
N LEU A 88 6.59 -21.52 3.49
CA LEU A 88 7.03 -20.21 3.96
C LEU A 88 8.50 -19.97 3.65
N ARG A 89 9.37 -20.96 3.90
CA ARG A 89 10.80 -20.87 3.59
C ARG A 89 11.05 -20.70 2.10
N ALA A 90 10.28 -21.37 1.23
CA ALA A 90 10.36 -21.15 -0.21
C ALA A 90 9.99 -19.71 -0.62
N LEU A 91 9.12 -19.03 0.15
CA LEU A 91 8.72 -17.64 -0.10
C LEU A 91 9.69 -16.59 0.45
N VAL A 92 10.50 -16.91 1.47
CA VAL A 92 11.38 -15.95 2.16
C VAL A 92 12.28 -15.16 1.19
N PRO A 93 13.02 -15.79 0.24
CA PRO A 93 13.84 -15.03 -0.71
C PRO A 93 12.99 -14.11 -1.61
N GLY A 94 11.79 -14.57 -1.98
CA GLY A 94 10.83 -13.78 -2.74
C GLY A 94 10.31 -12.57 -1.97
N LEU A 95 10.11 -12.69 -0.65
CA LEU A 95 9.70 -11.57 0.20
C LEU A 95 10.79 -10.50 0.29
N ALA A 96 12.06 -10.90 0.46
CA ALA A 96 13.18 -9.95 0.42
C ALA A 96 13.23 -9.20 -0.93
N ALA A 97 13.02 -9.92 -2.03
CA ALA A 97 12.95 -9.33 -3.36
C ALA A 97 11.78 -8.35 -3.51
N LEU A 98 10.58 -8.73 -3.06
CA LEU A 98 9.38 -7.88 -3.06
C LEU A 98 9.64 -6.57 -2.32
N PHE A 99 10.21 -6.65 -1.12
CA PHE A 99 10.47 -5.49 -0.29
C PHE A 99 11.47 -4.52 -0.93
N LEU A 100 12.56 -5.02 -1.50
CA LEU A 100 13.51 -4.19 -2.21
C LEU A 100 12.90 -3.60 -3.49
N SER A 101 12.06 -4.36 -4.20
CA SER A 101 11.29 -3.86 -5.35
C SER A 101 10.30 -2.75 -4.99
N LEU A 102 9.71 -2.75 -3.79
CA LEU A 102 8.86 -1.64 -3.32
C LEU A 102 9.67 -0.35 -3.12
N VAL A 103 10.86 -0.46 -2.54
CA VAL A 103 11.77 0.68 -2.33
C VAL A 103 12.24 1.22 -3.68
N LEU A 104 12.75 0.37 -4.57
CA LEU A 104 13.20 0.75 -5.91
C LEU A 104 12.05 1.33 -6.76
N GLY A 105 10.88 0.68 -6.72
CA GLY A 105 9.69 1.17 -7.42
C GLY A 105 9.29 2.57 -6.97
N SER A 106 9.48 2.90 -5.70
CA SER A 106 9.25 4.26 -5.19
C SER A 106 10.25 5.27 -5.76
N ALA A 107 11.53 4.90 -5.91
CA ALA A 107 12.53 5.74 -6.56
C ALA A 107 12.24 5.97 -8.06
N PHE A 108 11.86 4.92 -8.80
CA PHE A 108 11.46 5.03 -10.20
C PHE A 108 10.29 5.99 -10.38
N ARG A 109 9.21 5.81 -9.60
CA ARG A 109 8.04 6.69 -9.64
C ARG A 109 8.38 8.13 -9.24
N ALA A 110 9.18 8.31 -8.19
CA ALA A 110 9.64 9.62 -7.73
C ALA A 110 10.47 10.37 -8.78
N ALA A 111 11.19 9.67 -9.65
CA ALA A 111 11.91 10.26 -10.77
C ALA A 111 11.05 10.43 -12.04
N GLY A 112 9.78 10.06 -12.02
CA GLY A 112 8.87 10.15 -13.16
C GLY A 112 8.92 8.95 -14.12
N ASP A 113 9.66 7.89 -13.79
CA ASP A 113 9.62 6.64 -14.55
C ASP A 113 8.57 5.67 -13.98
N THR A 114 7.34 5.81 -14.45
CA THR A 114 6.24 4.90 -14.08
C THR A 114 6.16 3.68 -15.01
N ARG A 115 6.77 3.74 -16.19
CA ARG A 115 6.65 2.71 -17.23
C ARG A 115 7.55 1.52 -16.96
N SER A 116 8.77 1.75 -16.48
CA SER A 116 9.71 0.68 -16.13
C SER A 116 9.13 -0.27 -15.06
N PRO A 117 8.70 0.22 -13.87
CA PRO A 117 8.14 -0.67 -12.86
C PRO A 117 6.86 -1.37 -13.35
N PHE A 118 5.99 -0.70 -14.12
CA PHE A 118 4.79 -1.32 -14.67
C PHE A 118 5.11 -2.49 -15.62
N ARG A 119 6.00 -2.29 -16.60
CA ARG A 119 6.41 -3.34 -17.54
C ARG A 119 7.08 -4.52 -16.83
N ILE A 120 7.92 -4.23 -15.85
CA ILE A 120 8.60 -5.27 -15.06
C ILE A 120 7.58 -6.07 -14.25
N SER A 121 6.61 -5.41 -13.60
CA SER A 121 5.52 -6.09 -12.90
C SER A 121 4.70 -6.97 -13.84
N LEU A 122 4.41 -6.52 -15.06
CA LEU A 122 3.68 -7.33 -16.04
C LEU A 122 4.45 -8.60 -16.43
N VAL A 123 5.75 -8.46 -16.75
CA VAL A 123 6.63 -9.59 -17.08
C VAL A 123 6.75 -10.55 -15.89
N ALA A 124 6.94 -10.04 -14.68
CA ALA A 124 7.07 -10.86 -13.48
C ALA A 124 5.78 -11.63 -13.16
N ASN A 125 4.60 -11.01 -13.28
CA ASN A 125 3.33 -11.70 -13.08
C ASN A 125 3.05 -12.73 -14.18
N GLY A 126 3.41 -12.44 -15.44
CA GLY A 126 3.35 -13.42 -16.53
C GLY A 126 4.27 -14.63 -16.27
N LEU A 127 5.51 -14.38 -15.83
CA LEU A 127 6.45 -15.42 -15.41
C LEU A 127 5.90 -16.22 -14.24
N ASN A 128 5.30 -15.56 -13.24
CA ASN A 128 4.68 -16.22 -12.10
C ASN A 128 3.58 -17.18 -12.53
N LEU A 129 2.69 -16.74 -13.42
CA LEU A 129 1.58 -17.55 -13.93
C LEU A 129 2.10 -18.84 -14.61
N ILE A 130 3.09 -18.69 -15.50
CA ILE A 130 3.68 -19.81 -16.24
C ILE A 130 4.38 -20.79 -15.30
N LEU A 131 5.21 -20.27 -14.37
CA LEU A 131 5.94 -21.10 -13.41
C LEU A 131 5.01 -21.77 -12.40
N ALA A 132 3.96 -21.08 -11.95
CA ALA A 132 2.98 -21.65 -11.03
C ALA A 132 2.25 -22.80 -11.71
N TRP A 133 1.75 -22.60 -12.94
CA TRP A 133 1.14 -23.68 -13.70
C TRP A 133 2.09 -24.88 -13.90
N ALA A 134 3.36 -24.62 -14.21
CA ALA A 134 4.34 -25.69 -14.42
C ALA A 134 4.69 -26.46 -13.15
N TRP A 135 5.01 -25.78 -12.04
CA TRP A 135 5.43 -26.43 -10.78
C TRP A 135 4.29 -26.94 -9.91
N ILE A 136 3.08 -26.39 -10.02
CA ILE A 136 1.93 -26.94 -9.31
C ILE A 136 1.56 -28.30 -9.93
N TYR A 137 1.47 -28.36 -11.26
CA TYR A 137 0.93 -29.53 -11.98
C TYR A 137 1.99 -30.46 -12.59
N GLY A 138 3.28 -30.17 -12.44
CA GLY A 138 4.36 -30.99 -13.01
C GLY A 138 4.37 -31.02 -14.54
N ARG A 139 4.23 -29.85 -15.17
CA ARG A 139 4.26 -29.70 -16.65
C ARG A 139 5.66 -29.29 -17.12
N LEU A 140 5.90 -29.33 -18.44
CA LEU A 140 7.19 -28.99 -19.06
C LEU A 140 8.38 -29.85 -18.60
N GLY A 141 8.13 -31.09 -18.18
CA GLY A 141 9.16 -31.99 -17.65
C GLY A 141 9.62 -31.64 -16.23
N LEU A 142 8.94 -30.71 -15.56
CA LEU A 142 9.22 -30.34 -14.17
C LEU A 142 8.42 -31.21 -13.18
N PRO A 143 8.93 -31.40 -11.96
CA PRO A 143 8.20 -32.13 -10.91
C PRO A 143 6.95 -31.38 -10.43
N ALA A 144 5.92 -32.13 -10.02
CA ALA A 144 4.72 -31.59 -9.38
C ALA A 144 4.98 -31.32 -7.89
N TRP A 145 5.22 -30.07 -7.53
CA TRP A 145 5.47 -29.61 -6.16
C TRP A 145 4.22 -29.06 -5.46
N GLY A 146 3.07 -29.08 -6.12
CA GLY A 146 1.80 -28.60 -5.55
C GLY A 146 1.92 -27.18 -4.99
N VAL A 147 1.48 -26.98 -3.75
CA VAL A 147 1.49 -25.67 -3.06
C VAL A 147 2.91 -25.11 -2.89
N VAL A 148 3.91 -25.96 -2.64
CA VAL A 148 5.32 -25.54 -2.56
C VAL A 148 5.82 -25.01 -3.90
N GLY A 149 5.34 -25.60 -5.00
CA GLY A 149 5.58 -25.12 -6.37
C GLY A 149 5.06 -23.70 -6.60
N ALA A 150 3.88 -23.36 -6.06
CA ALA A 150 3.34 -22.00 -6.12
C ALA A 150 4.21 -21.00 -5.35
N GLY A 151 4.78 -21.42 -4.21
CA GLY A 151 5.73 -20.62 -3.42
C GLY A 151 6.99 -20.29 -4.21
N TRP A 152 7.63 -21.30 -4.81
CA TRP A 152 8.81 -21.10 -5.66
C TRP A 152 8.54 -20.27 -6.91
N ALA A 153 7.40 -20.49 -7.58
CA ALA A 153 6.98 -19.69 -8.73
C ALA A 153 6.91 -18.21 -8.38
N THR A 154 6.39 -17.90 -7.19
CA THR A 154 6.29 -16.53 -6.66
C THR A 154 7.65 -15.95 -6.34
N THR A 155 8.53 -16.73 -5.73
CA THR A 155 9.89 -16.32 -5.40
C THR A 155 10.72 -16.01 -6.64
N VAL A 156 10.71 -16.89 -7.64
CA VAL A 156 11.46 -16.68 -8.89
C VAL A 156 10.93 -15.46 -9.65
N ALA A 157 9.62 -15.30 -9.73
CA ALA A 157 9.03 -14.12 -10.36
C ALA A 157 9.44 -12.80 -9.69
N ARG A 158 9.46 -12.77 -8.35
CA ARG A 158 9.86 -11.58 -7.58
C ARG A 158 11.36 -11.30 -7.70
N LEU A 159 12.20 -12.35 -7.69
CA LEU A 159 13.64 -12.22 -7.92
C LEU A 159 13.93 -11.70 -9.34
N ALA A 160 13.21 -12.19 -10.35
CA ALA A 160 13.29 -11.69 -11.72
C ALA A 160 12.86 -10.22 -11.79
N ALA A 161 11.78 -9.83 -11.11
CA ALA A 161 11.35 -8.43 -11.04
C ALA A 161 12.43 -7.53 -10.44
N LEU A 162 13.03 -7.94 -9.32
CA LEU A 162 14.12 -7.21 -8.68
C LEU A 162 15.34 -7.10 -9.61
N GLY A 163 15.76 -8.22 -10.22
CA GLY A 163 16.89 -8.25 -11.15
C GLY A 163 16.68 -7.31 -12.34
N LEU A 164 15.47 -7.29 -12.92
CA LEU A 164 15.11 -6.39 -14.00
C LEU A 164 15.09 -4.92 -13.54
N MET A 165 14.57 -4.62 -12.34
CA MET A 165 14.58 -3.27 -11.78
C MET A 165 16.02 -2.76 -11.59
N LEU A 166 16.90 -3.60 -11.03
CA LEU A 166 18.32 -3.27 -10.88
C LEU A 166 19.01 -3.11 -12.24
N ALA A 167 18.71 -3.97 -13.22
CA ALA A 167 19.28 -3.86 -14.56
C ALA A 167 18.88 -2.54 -15.24
N VAL A 168 17.61 -2.12 -15.14
CA VAL A 168 17.16 -0.83 -15.67
C VAL A 168 17.87 0.32 -14.95
N LEU A 169 17.98 0.23 -13.62
CA LEU A 169 18.62 1.24 -12.79
C LEU A 169 20.12 1.42 -13.15
N PHE A 170 20.88 0.31 -13.28
CA PHE A 170 22.31 0.35 -13.60
C PHE A 170 22.62 0.62 -15.08
N ARG A 171 21.66 0.44 -16.00
CA ARG A 171 21.82 0.86 -17.41
C ARG A 171 21.92 2.38 -17.57
N GLY A 172 21.47 3.16 -16.58
CA GLY A 172 21.61 4.62 -16.57
C GLY A 172 20.84 5.30 -17.72
N ARG A 173 19.71 4.73 -18.15
CA ARG A 173 18.84 5.30 -19.21
C ARG A 173 17.48 5.68 -18.63
N GLY A 174 16.84 6.71 -19.19
CA GLY A 174 15.51 7.17 -18.78
C GLY A 174 15.52 8.26 -17.69
N PRO A 175 14.36 8.58 -17.09
CA PRO A 175 14.22 9.65 -16.09
C PRO A 175 15.09 9.46 -14.84
N LEU A 176 15.43 8.21 -14.51
CA LEU A 176 16.30 7.83 -13.40
C LEU A 176 17.73 7.45 -13.89
N ALA A 177 18.25 8.18 -14.89
CA ALA A 177 19.64 8.02 -15.37
C ALA A 177 20.64 8.55 -14.33
N LEU A 178 20.99 7.70 -13.36
CA LEU A 178 21.82 8.07 -12.22
C LEU A 178 23.25 7.52 -12.35
N PRO A 179 24.28 8.31 -11.97
CA PRO A 179 25.66 7.85 -11.90
C PRO A 179 25.84 6.91 -10.69
N LEU A 180 25.38 5.67 -10.81
CA LEU A 180 25.48 4.66 -9.74
C LEU A 180 26.82 3.90 -9.71
N ARG A 181 27.75 4.28 -10.59
CA ARG A 181 29.14 3.76 -10.57
C ARG A 181 29.88 4.33 -9.36
N GLY A 182 30.48 3.46 -8.54
CA GLY A 182 31.28 3.84 -7.36
C GLY A 182 30.94 3.03 -6.12
N VAL A 183 31.61 3.31 -5.01
CA VAL A 183 31.48 2.55 -3.76
C VAL A 183 30.15 2.87 -3.07
N PHE A 184 29.45 1.82 -2.64
CA PHE A 184 28.29 1.94 -1.75
C PHE A 184 28.80 2.17 -0.33
N ARG A 185 29.03 3.43 0.05
CA ARG A 185 29.36 3.81 1.43
C ARG A 185 28.10 4.32 2.12
N ALA A 186 27.89 3.86 3.37
CA ALA A 186 26.83 4.39 4.19
C ALA A 186 27.07 5.88 4.47
N ASN A 187 26.05 6.70 4.21
CA ASN A 187 26.06 8.12 4.55
C ASN A 187 25.00 8.35 5.65
N PRO A 188 25.41 8.42 6.93
CA PRO A 188 24.47 8.56 8.05
C PRO A 188 23.54 9.77 7.92
N GLY A 189 24.02 10.88 7.33
CA GLY A 189 23.22 12.08 7.12
C GLY A 189 22.07 11.86 6.13
N LEU A 190 22.34 11.20 4.99
CA LEU A 190 21.30 10.86 4.02
C LEU A 190 20.35 9.78 4.55
N ILE A 191 20.87 8.77 5.25
CA ILE A 191 20.06 7.75 5.92
C ILE A 191 19.08 8.40 6.91
N LEU A 192 19.57 9.34 7.74
CA LEU A 192 18.72 10.04 8.70
C LEU A 192 17.63 10.87 8.04
N ARG A 193 17.92 11.50 6.89
CA ARG A 193 16.91 12.22 6.09
C ARG A 193 15.83 11.28 5.55
N ILE A 194 16.23 10.13 4.99
CA ILE A 194 15.28 9.08 4.55
C ILE A 194 14.40 8.64 5.73
N LEU A 195 15.00 8.35 6.89
CA LEU A 195 14.28 7.89 8.08
C LEU A 195 13.39 8.98 8.69
N ARG A 196 13.78 10.27 8.63
CA ARG A 196 12.97 11.39 9.13
C ARG A 196 11.61 11.48 8.45
N VAL A 197 11.53 11.16 7.17
CA VAL A 197 10.28 11.09 6.40
C VAL A 197 9.64 9.70 6.50
N GLY A 198 10.48 8.65 6.45
CA GLY A 198 10.03 7.27 6.34
C GLY A 198 9.49 6.66 7.63
N VAL A 199 10.06 6.98 8.79
CA VAL A 199 9.56 6.48 10.09
C VAL A 199 8.13 6.97 10.35
N PRO A 200 7.80 8.27 10.21
CA PRO A 200 6.41 8.71 10.29
C PRO A 200 5.49 8.02 9.28
N ALA A 201 5.93 7.81 8.04
CA ALA A 201 5.12 7.09 7.05
C ALA A 201 4.86 5.61 7.44
N ALA A 202 5.84 4.93 8.01
CA ALA A 202 5.66 3.57 8.56
C ALA A 202 4.69 3.56 9.75
N VAL A 203 4.84 4.51 10.68
CA VAL A 203 3.92 4.67 11.82
C VAL A 203 2.50 4.96 11.35
N ASN A 204 2.32 5.83 10.37
CA ASN A 204 1.03 6.11 9.75
C ASN A 204 0.36 4.83 9.23
N ARG A 205 1.13 3.96 8.55
CA ARG A 205 0.64 2.66 8.07
C ARG A 205 0.26 1.73 9.21
N LEU A 206 1.09 1.64 10.25
CA LEU A 206 0.86 0.81 11.43
C LEU A 206 -0.39 1.25 12.20
N LEU A 207 -0.58 2.55 12.40
CA LEU A 207 -1.76 3.10 13.05
C LEU A 207 -3.04 2.80 12.27
N GLY A 208 -2.98 2.89 10.94
CA GLY A 208 -4.11 2.52 10.07
C GLY A 208 -4.46 1.03 10.17
N SER A 209 -3.45 0.15 10.12
CA SER A 209 -3.65 -1.29 10.30
C SER A 209 -4.20 -1.63 11.69
N GLY A 210 -3.68 -1.00 12.75
CA GLY A 210 -4.17 -1.18 14.12
C GLY A 210 -5.63 -0.73 14.29
N ALA A 211 -5.98 0.46 13.78
CA ALA A 211 -7.36 0.93 13.81
C ALA A 211 -8.32 -0.01 13.07
N TYR A 212 -7.89 -0.56 11.93
CA TYR A 212 -8.68 -1.50 11.16
C TYR A 212 -8.89 -2.84 11.89
N LEU A 213 -7.90 -3.35 12.64
CA LEU A 213 -8.08 -4.54 13.50
C LEU A 213 -9.17 -4.32 14.55
N VAL A 214 -9.15 -3.18 15.24
CA VAL A 214 -10.17 -2.85 16.25
C VAL A 214 -11.53 -2.68 15.60
N TYR A 215 -11.59 -2.03 14.44
CA TYR A 215 -12.81 -1.90 13.66
C TYR A 215 -13.40 -3.27 13.27
N LEU A 216 -12.57 -4.21 12.82
CA LEU A 216 -13.02 -5.56 12.49
C LEU A 216 -13.59 -6.31 13.69
N ARG A 217 -13.09 -6.06 14.91
CA ARG A 217 -13.67 -6.66 16.13
C ARG A 217 -15.10 -6.20 16.35
N LEU A 218 -15.42 -4.94 16.07
CA LEU A 218 -16.79 -4.42 16.14
C LEU A 218 -17.69 -5.11 15.11
N VAL A 219 -17.23 -5.21 13.86
CA VAL A 219 -17.99 -5.89 12.79
C VAL A 219 -18.19 -7.38 13.13
N ALA A 220 -17.18 -8.04 13.71
CA ALA A 220 -17.26 -9.44 14.11
C ALA A 220 -18.31 -9.69 15.19
N GLY A 221 -18.52 -8.72 16.08
CA GLY A 221 -19.58 -8.76 17.09
C GLY A 221 -21.00 -8.75 16.51
N LEU A 222 -21.19 -8.36 15.25
CA LEU A 222 -22.50 -8.30 14.59
C LEU A 222 -22.94 -9.63 13.98
N GLY A 223 -22.07 -10.65 13.96
CA GLY A 223 -22.37 -11.98 13.48
C GLY A 223 -21.66 -12.36 12.18
N THR A 224 -21.72 -13.66 11.86
CA THR A 224 -20.95 -14.27 10.77
C THR A 224 -21.40 -13.80 9.39
N VAL A 225 -22.70 -13.65 9.16
CA VAL A 225 -23.27 -13.15 7.89
C VAL A 225 -22.83 -11.70 7.65
N THR A 226 -22.83 -10.88 8.69
CA THR A 226 -22.37 -9.48 8.63
C THR A 226 -20.89 -9.37 8.32
N MET A 227 -20.05 -10.24 8.92
CA MET A 227 -18.63 -10.31 8.58
C MET A 227 -18.39 -10.72 7.13
N ALA A 228 -19.13 -11.70 6.63
CA ALA A 228 -19.05 -12.10 5.22
C ALA A 228 -19.43 -10.92 4.31
N ALA A 229 -20.53 -10.23 4.61
CA ALA A 229 -20.98 -9.05 3.87
C ALA A 229 -19.97 -7.91 3.89
N HIS A 230 -19.34 -7.66 5.05
CA HIS A 230 -18.26 -6.68 5.18
C HIS A 230 -17.09 -7.02 4.26
N TYR A 231 -16.60 -8.26 4.27
CA TYR A 231 -15.51 -8.67 3.38
C TYR A 231 -15.88 -8.55 1.91
N THR A 232 -17.09 -8.96 1.52
CA THR A 232 -17.59 -8.80 0.15
C THR A 232 -17.59 -7.32 -0.26
N ALA A 233 -18.08 -6.43 0.60
CA ALA A 233 -18.09 -4.99 0.34
C ALA A 233 -16.67 -4.38 0.29
N VAL A 234 -15.74 -4.81 1.15
CA VAL A 234 -14.34 -4.36 1.12
C VAL A 234 -13.65 -4.75 -0.18
N VAL A 235 -13.80 -5.99 -0.64
CA VAL A 235 -13.21 -6.45 -1.92
C VAL A 235 -13.81 -5.66 -3.09
N ALA A 236 -15.11 -5.38 -3.03
CA ALA A 236 -15.80 -4.56 -4.02
C ALA A 236 -15.31 -3.10 -4.04
N GLU A 237 -15.04 -2.50 -2.88
CA GLU A 237 -14.51 -1.14 -2.76
C GLU A 237 -13.01 -1.04 -3.09
N GLU A 238 -12.24 -2.12 -2.92
CA GLU A 238 -10.78 -2.13 -3.09
C GLU A 238 -10.34 -1.62 -4.48
N LEU A 239 -11.13 -1.86 -5.52
CA LEU A 239 -10.87 -1.29 -6.86
C LEU A 239 -10.81 0.24 -6.84
N SER A 240 -11.76 0.89 -6.18
CA SER A 240 -11.80 2.35 -6.05
C SER A 240 -10.64 2.87 -5.20
N TRP A 241 -10.28 2.13 -4.14
CA TRP A 241 -9.13 2.47 -3.30
C TRP A 241 -7.80 2.37 -4.06
N ILE A 242 -7.60 1.35 -4.90
CA ILE A 242 -6.40 1.21 -5.75
C ILE A 242 -6.26 2.38 -6.71
N VAL A 243 -7.37 2.85 -7.31
CA VAL A 243 -7.36 4.01 -8.21
C VAL A 243 -6.96 5.28 -7.44
N ALA A 244 -7.57 5.54 -6.28
CA ALA A 244 -7.24 6.68 -5.44
C ALA A 244 -5.78 6.66 -4.97
N GLY A 245 -5.28 5.50 -4.53
CA GLY A 245 -3.90 5.29 -4.14
C GLY A 245 -2.91 5.50 -5.29
N GLY A 246 -3.25 5.08 -6.51
CA GLY A 246 -2.46 5.34 -7.71
C GLY A 246 -2.29 6.84 -7.99
N ILE A 247 -3.38 7.61 -7.87
CA ILE A 247 -3.36 9.07 -8.00
C ILE A 247 -2.51 9.70 -6.89
N SER A 248 -2.67 9.27 -5.64
CA SER A 248 -1.89 9.74 -4.48
C SER A 248 -0.37 9.60 -4.72
N VAL A 249 0.08 8.44 -5.21
CA VAL A 249 1.48 8.20 -5.55
C VAL A 249 1.98 9.11 -6.68
N ALA A 250 1.15 9.36 -7.70
CA ALA A 250 1.50 10.28 -8.78
C ALA A 250 1.63 11.73 -8.29
N VAL A 251 0.68 12.19 -7.46
CA VAL A 251 0.70 13.53 -6.85
C VAL A 251 1.93 13.70 -5.97
N ALA A 252 2.30 12.69 -5.18
CA ALA A 252 3.50 12.73 -4.35
C ALA A 252 4.78 12.98 -5.18
N ALA A 253 4.93 12.28 -6.31
CA ALA A 253 6.06 12.49 -7.21
C ALA A 253 6.05 13.90 -7.83
N LEU A 254 4.91 14.33 -8.39
CA LEU A 254 4.76 15.64 -9.04
C LEU A 254 4.99 16.81 -8.08
N VAL A 255 4.42 16.75 -6.88
CA VAL A 255 4.60 17.77 -5.84
C VAL A 255 6.05 17.79 -5.36
N GLY A 256 6.65 16.63 -5.09
CA GLY A 256 8.06 16.53 -4.68
C GLY A 256 9.02 17.13 -5.71
N GLN A 257 8.81 16.83 -6.99
CA GLN A 257 9.60 17.40 -8.10
C GLN A 257 9.38 18.89 -8.26
N ALA A 258 8.12 19.36 -8.22
CA ALA A 258 7.80 20.77 -8.35
C ALA A 258 8.41 21.62 -7.22
N LEU A 259 8.40 21.12 -5.98
CA LEU A 259 9.07 21.78 -4.85
C LEU A 259 10.59 21.74 -4.99
N GLY A 260 11.17 20.63 -5.45
CA GLY A 260 12.60 20.54 -5.77
C GLY A 260 13.03 21.57 -6.82
N ALA A 261 12.20 21.79 -7.84
CA ALA A 261 12.40 22.79 -8.89
C ALA A 261 12.12 24.24 -8.43
N ARG A 262 11.77 24.46 -7.15
CA ARG A 262 11.32 25.75 -6.59
C ARG A 262 10.11 26.34 -7.32
N GLN A 263 9.21 25.48 -7.80
CA GLN A 263 7.99 25.85 -8.53
C GLN A 263 6.72 25.41 -7.77
N PRO A 264 6.42 26.00 -6.60
CA PRO A 264 5.27 25.60 -5.78
C PRO A 264 3.93 25.80 -6.49
N HIS A 265 3.85 26.68 -7.49
CA HIS A 265 2.66 26.82 -8.33
C HIS A 265 2.37 25.54 -9.13
N ARG A 266 3.39 24.88 -9.70
CA ARG A 266 3.22 23.59 -10.39
C ARG A 266 2.75 22.49 -9.46
N ALA A 267 3.18 22.50 -8.20
CA ALA A 267 2.67 21.57 -7.19
C ALA A 267 1.16 21.75 -6.96
N ARG A 268 0.67 23.01 -6.89
CA ARG A 268 -0.76 23.30 -6.75
C ARG A 268 -1.58 22.89 -7.97
N LEU A 269 -1.04 23.09 -9.18
CA LEU A 269 -1.68 22.63 -10.42
C LEU A 269 -1.81 21.11 -10.46
N ALA A 270 -0.74 20.38 -10.12
CA ALA A 270 -0.78 18.91 -10.06
C ALA A 270 -1.82 18.39 -9.06
N ILE A 271 -1.97 19.05 -7.90
CA ILE A 271 -3.03 18.73 -6.93
C ILE A 271 -4.41 18.99 -7.54
N ALA A 272 -4.62 20.15 -8.17
CA ALA A 272 -5.91 20.50 -8.77
C ALA A 272 -6.32 19.52 -9.89
N GLU A 273 -5.41 19.19 -10.81
CA GLU A 273 -5.66 18.20 -11.86
C GLU A 273 -6.01 16.83 -11.29
N ALA A 274 -5.32 16.40 -10.23
CA ALA A 274 -5.60 15.14 -9.56
C ALA A 274 -6.96 15.13 -8.83
N VAL A 275 -7.37 16.27 -8.25
CA VAL A 275 -8.70 16.47 -7.66
C VAL A 275 -9.78 16.33 -8.74
N TYR A 276 -9.61 16.95 -9.91
CA TYR A 276 -10.60 16.85 -11.00
C TYR A 276 -10.68 15.44 -11.58
N LEU A 277 -9.53 14.84 -11.91
CA LEU A 277 -9.47 13.48 -12.47
C LEU A 277 -9.99 12.45 -11.46
N GLY A 278 -9.46 12.47 -10.24
CA GLY A 278 -9.85 11.54 -9.18
C GLY A 278 -11.29 11.74 -8.73
N GLY A 279 -11.72 12.98 -8.56
CA GLY A 279 -13.08 13.33 -8.22
C GLY A 279 -14.10 12.88 -9.26
N GLY A 280 -13.80 13.05 -10.55
CA GLY A 280 -14.66 12.55 -11.63
C GLY A 280 -14.79 11.02 -11.63
N LEU A 281 -13.66 10.31 -11.50
CA LEU A 281 -13.65 8.84 -11.43
C LEU A 281 -14.40 8.32 -10.20
N MET A 282 -14.20 8.92 -9.03
CA MET A 282 -14.88 8.51 -7.81
C MET A 282 -16.34 8.94 -7.75
N ALA A 283 -16.72 10.03 -8.41
CA ALA A 283 -18.13 10.39 -8.57
C ALA A 283 -18.85 9.33 -9.42
N ALA A 284 -18.23 8.88 -10.51
CA ALA A 284 -18.76 7.80 -11.34
C ALA A 284 -18.84 6.47 -10.56
N ALA A 285 -17.80 6.11 -9.81
CA ALA A 285 -17.79 4.91 -8.96
C ALA A 285 -18.85 4.98 -7.85
N GLY A 286 -18.99 6.13 -7.18
CA GLY A 286 -20.01 6.35 -6.17
C GLY A 286 -21.42 6.24 -6.74
N LEU A 287 -21.68 6.85 -7.91
CA LEU A 287 -22.96 6.72 -8.60
C LEU A 287 -23.26 5.26 -8.98
N PHE A 288 -22.25 4.53 -9.45
CA PHE A 288 -22.37 3.10 -9.77
C PHE A 288 -22.72 2.26 -8.53
N TYR A 289 -22.03 2.48 -7.40
CA TYR A 289 -22.32 1.82 -6.13
C TYR A 289 -23.69 2.17 -5.56
N LEU A 290 -24.19 3.37 -5.84
CA LEU A 290 -25.52 3.79 -5.42
C LEU A 290 -26.62 3.16 -6.30
N ALA A 291 -26.43 3.14 -7.61
CA ALA A 291 -27.45 2.74 -8.58
C ALA A 291 -27.65 1.23 -8.68
N VAL A 292 -26.56 0.45 -8.75
CA VAL A 292 -26.62 -1.00 -9.05
C VAL A 292 -25.65 -1.85 -8.21
N PRO A 293 -25.60 -1.70 -6.87
CA PRO A 293 -24.64 -2.43 -6.04
C PRO A 293 -24.84 -3.95 -6.08
N GLU A 294 -26.09 -4.43 -6.12
CA GLU A 294 -26.38 -5.87 -6.12
C GLU A 294 -25.86 -6.58 -7.38
N TRP A 295 -25.94 -5.93 -8.55
CA TRP A 295 -25.42 -6.50 -9.79
C TRP A 295 -23.92 -6.73 -9.70
N TYR A 296 -23.20 -5.74 -9.17
CA TYR A 296 -21.76 -5.81 -8.97
C TYR A 296 -21.38 -6.88 -7.93
N LEU A 297 -22.10 -6.91 -6.81
CA LEU A 297 -21.83 -7.83 -5.71
C LEU A 297 -22.12 -9.31 -6.03
N ARG A 298 -22.98 -9.59 -7.01
CA ARG A 298 -23.26 -10.97 -7.49
C ARG A 298 -22.05 -11.66 -8.12
N ILE A 299 -21.01 -10.91 -8.48
CA ILE A 299 -19.72 -11.46 -8.93
C ILE A 299 -19.01 -12.17 -7.77
N PHE A 300 -19.20 -11.70 -6.53
CA PHE A 300 -18.48 -12.17 -5.35
C PHE A 300 -19.28 -13.15 -4.49
N THR A 301 -20.60 -13.00 -4.43
CA THR A 301 -21.46 -13.87 -3.62
C THR A 301 -22.81 -14.14 -4.27
N ARG A 302 -23.35 -15.34 -4.02
CA ARG A 302 -24.73 -15.72 -4.39
C ARG A 302 -25.65 -15.85 -3.18
N ASP A 303 -25.14 -15.67 -1.96
CA ASP A 303 -25.95 -15.70 -0.75
C ASP A 303 -26.79 -14.42 -0.65
N PRO A 304 -28.13 -14.51 -0.65
CA PRO A 304 -29.01 -13.34 -0.63
C PRO A 304 -28.89 -12.50 0.65
N ALA A 305 -28.58 -13.11 1.79
CA ALA A 305 -28.44 -12.38 3.06
C ALA A 305 -27.15 -11.56 3.08
N VAL A 306 -26.05 -12.15 2.59
CA VAL A 306 -24.76 -11.45 2.43
C VAL A 306 -24.89 -10.33 1.40
N LEU A 307 -25.57 -10.60 0.28
CA LEU A 307 -25.77 -9.64 -0.80
C LEU A 307 -26.51 -8.38 -0.33
N ALA A 308 -27.60 -8.53 0.42
CA ALA A 308 -28.40 -7.40 0.90
C ALA A 308 -27.61 -6.48 1.85
N LEU A 309 -26.85 -7.08 2.78
CA LEU A 309 -26.01 -6.33 3.72
C LEU A 309 -24.83 -5.64 3.02
N ALA A 310 -24.15 -6.35 2.10
CA ALA A 310 -23.04 -5.78 1.34
C ALA A 310 -23.50 -4.65 0.41
N ALA A 311 -24.70 -4.77 -0.19
CA ALA A 311 -25.28 -3.73 -1.01
C ALA A 311 -25.59 -2.47 -0.20
N THR A 312 -26.09 -2.64 1.03
CA THR A 312 -26.29 -1.53 1.97
C THR A 312 -24.97 -0.84 2.30
N ALA A 313 -23.92 -1.61 2.57
CA ALA A 313 -22.57 -1.07 2.81
C ALA A 313 -22.03 -0.27 1.60
N LEU A 314 -22.18 -0.79 0.38
CA LEU A 314 -21.78 -0.08 -0.84
C LEU A 314 -22.57 1.22 -1.07
N ARG A 315 -23.87 1.21 -0.79
CA ARG A 315 -24.69 2.44 -0.87
C ARG A 315 -24.21 3.48 0.13
N VAL A 316 -23.88 3.08 1.36
CA VAL A 316 -23.34 4.01 2.36
C VAL A 316 -21.98 4.56 1.93
N THR A 317 -21.06 3.72 1.44
CA THR A 317 -19.73 4.18 1.01
C THR A 317 -19.75 5.01 -0.27
N SER A 318 -20.83 4.98 -1.06
CA SER A 318 -20.97 5.84 -2.24
C SER A 318 -20.78 7.32 -1.91
N ALA A 319 -21.29 7.77 -0.76
CA ALA A 319 -21.10 9.14 -0.26
C ALA A 319 -19.65 9.43 0.17
N GLY A 320 -18.88 8.38 0.50
CA GLY A 320 -17.48 8.46 0.91
C GLY A 320 -16.46 8.47 -0.24
N GLN A 321 -16.86 8.13 -1.48
CA GLN A 321 -15.91 7.98 -2.59
C GLN A 321 -15.17 9.29 -2.93
N ILE A 322 -15.89 10.41 -3.01
CA ILE A 322 -15.28 11.72 -3.26
C ILE A 322 -14.39 12.14 -2.08
N PRO A 323 -14.86 12.14 -0.81
CA PRO A 323 -13.99 12.41 0.34
C PRO A 323 -12.72 11.54 0.39
N MET A 324 -12.84 10.26 0.04
CA MET A 324 -11.73 9.31 0.00
C MET A 324 -10.65 9.76 -1.00
N VAL A 325 -10.99 9.95 -2.28
CA VAL A 325 -9.97 10.34 -3.27
C VAL A 325 -9.37 11.71 -3.00
N LEU A 326 -10.17 12.67 -2.53
CA LEU A 326 -9.64 13.98 -2.18
C LEU A 326 -8.66 13.88 -1.00
N SER A 327 -8.98 13.08 0.02
CA SER A 327 -8.06 12.79 1.11
C SER A 327 -6.78 12.11 0.61
N GLU A 328 -6.89 11.13 -0.29
CA GLU A 328 -5.74 10.44 -0.86
C GLU A 328 -4.85 11.37 -1.71
N VAL A 329 -5.45 12.25 -2.52
CA VAL A 329 -4.72 13.28 -3.29
C VAL A 329 -3.93 14.19 -2.37
N LEU A 330 -4.56 14.71 -1.31
CA LEU A 330 -3.89 15.59 -0.35
C LEU A 330 -2.84 14.83 0.49
N GLN A 331 -3.09 13.57 0.81
CA GLN A 331 -2.12 12.69 1.47
C GLN A 331 -0.86 12.54 0.61
N GLY A 332 -1.03 12.27 -0.69
CA GLY A 332 0.04 12.21 -1.67
C GLY A 332 0.82 13.53 -1.74
N ALA A 333 0.12 14.66 -1.78
CA ALA A 333 0.75 15.98 -1.82
C ALA A 333 1.62 16.26 -0.59
N LEU A 334 1.11 15.98 0.62
CA LEU A 334 1.85 16.15 1.87
C LEU A 334 3.03 15.17 1.97
N ALA A 335 2.85 13.92 1.53
CA ALA A 335 3.93 12.93 1.48
C ALA A 335 5.05 13.36 0.51
N GLY A 336 4.69 13.85 -0.68
CA GLY A 336 5.64 14.38 -1.66
C GLY A 336 6.39 15.63 -1.18
N ALA A 337 5.72 16.47 -0.38
CA ALA A 337 6.35 17.60 0.28
C ALA A 337 7.31 17.18 1.40
N GLY A 338 7.11 15.99 1.98
CA GLY A 338 7.84 15.48 3.15
C GLY A 338 7.18 15.80 4.49
N ASP A 339 5.95 16.31 4.49
CA ASP A 339 5.18 16.65 5.69
C ASP A 339 4.46 15.42 6.29
N THR A 340 5.21 14.34 6.51
CA THR A 340 4.65 13.03 6.90
C THR A 340 4.22 12.96 8.35
N ARG A 341 4.71 13.86 9.22
CA ARG A 341 4.29 13.92 10.63
C ARG A 341 2.82 14.32 10.78
N VAL A 342 2.37 15.28 9.96
CA VAL A 342 0.97 15.69 9.98
C VAL A 342 0.06 14.55 9.52
N LEU A 343 0.50 13.74 8.56
CA LEU A 343 -0.23 12.56 8.13
C LEU A 343 -0.45 11.56 9.28
N VAL A 344 0.56 11.33 10.12
CA VAL A 344 0.44 10.48 11.31
C VAL A 344 -0.65 10.99 12.25
N TRP A 345 -0.64 12.28 12.57
CA TRP A 345 -1.64 12.87 13.48
C TRP A 345 -3.05 12.80 12.92
N ILE A 346 -3.23 13.14 11.64
CA ILE A 346 -4.52 13.05 10.97
C ILE A 346 -5.00 11.59 10.94
N ALA A 347 -4.11 10.62 10.72
CA ALA A 347 -4.47 9.22 10.70
C ALA A 347 -4.78 8.62 12.06
N ALA A 348 -4.05 9.03 13.10
CA ALA A 348 -4.35 8.70 14.47
C ALA A 348 -5.75 9.21 14.84
N PHE A 349 -6.01 10.50 14.63
CA PHE A 349 -7.29 11.11 14.97
C PHE A 349 -8.45 10.52 14.16
N GLY A 350 -8.34 10.52 12.82
CA GLY A 350 -9.40 10.00 11.96
C GLY A 350 -9.69 8.53 12.20
N GLY A 351 -8.64 7.69 12.24
CA GLY A 351 -8.79 6.24 12.34
C GLY A 351 -9.20 5.78 13.73
N TRP A 352 -8.60 6.34 14.79
CA TRP A 352 -8.83 5.86 16.15
C TRP A 352 -9.96 6.59 16.86
N VAL A 353 -10.14 7.90 16.63
CA VAL A 353 -11.17 8.69 17.31
C VAL A 353 -12.43 8.72 16.46
N VAL A 354 -12.33 9.21 15.22
CA VAL A 354 -13.53 9.42 14.39
C VAL A 354 -14.12 8.10 13.92
N ARG A 355 -13.35 7.25 13.24
CA ARG A 355 -13.86 5.98 12.67
C ARG A 355 -14.37 5.05 13.76
N LEU A 356 -13.56 4.74 14.76
CA LEU A 356 -13.95 3.80 15.82
C LEU A 356 -15.05 4.39 16.71
N GLY A 357 -14.96 5.67 17.07
CA GLY A 357 -15.98 6.34 17.88
C GLY A 357 -17.33 6.41 17.18
N ALA A 358 -17.35 6.81 15.91
CA ALA A 358 -18.58 6.88 15.13
C ALA A 358 -19.15 5.49 14.82
N ALA A 359 -18.30 4.52 14.45
CA ALA A 359 -18.74 3.15 14.24
C ALA A 359 -19.32 2.55 15.52
N TYR A 360 -18.67 2.74 16.68
CA TYR A 360 -19.21 2.30 17.96
C TYR A 360 -20.56 2.95 18.23
N TYR A 361 -20.67 4.28 18.12
CA TYR A 361 -21.91 5.01 18.35
C TYR A 361 -23.06 4.55 17.43
N PHE A 362 -22.84 4.45 16.12
CA PHE A 362 -23.87 4.04 15.17
C PHE A 362 -24.28 2.57 15.35
N VAL A 363 -23.36 1.71 15.77
CA VAL A 363 -23.64 0.29 16.00
C VAL A 363 -24.35 0.06 17.34
N THR A 364 -23.85 0.61 18.43
CA THR A 364 -24.31 0.29 19.79
C THR A 364 -25.46 1.17 20.25
N VAL A 365 -25.46 2.46 19.89
CA VAL A 365 -26.47 3.42 20.33
C VAL A 365 -27.64 3.49 19.34
N LEU A 366 -27.34 3.58 18.04
CA LEU A 366 -28.38 3.69 17.01
C LEU A 366 -28.85 2.35 16.43
N GLY A 367 -28.10 1.26 16.68
CA GLY A 367 -28.48 -0.08 16.21
C GLY A 367 -28.43 -0.27 14.68
N TRP A 368 -27.65 0.54 13.95
CA TRP A 368 -27.59 0.50 12.47
C TRP A 368 -26.85 -0.71 11.90
N GLY A 369 -26.32 -1.59 12.76
CA GLY A 369 -25.58 -2.79 12.35
C GLY A 369 -24.42 -2.45 11.40
N LEU A 370 -24.30 -3.20 10.29
CA LEU A 370 -23.22 -3.01 9.33
C LEU A 370 -23.21 -1.60 8.70
N ALA A 371 -24.39 -1.02 8.43
CA ALA A 371 -24.49 0.31 7.87
C ALA A 371 -23.85 1.37 8.79
N GLY A 372 -23.98 1.19 10.12
CA GLY A 372 -23.33 2.04 11.12
C GLY A 372 -21.80 1.99 11.04
N CYS A 373 -21.22 0.80 10.88
CA CYS A 373 -19.77 0.66 10.70
C CYS A 373 -19.26 1.44 9.48
N TRP A 374 -19.94 1.28 8.34
CA TRP A 374 -19.58 1.94 7.08
C TRP A 374 -19.85 3.44 7.10
N ALA A 375 -20.90 3.90 7.77
CA ALA A 375 -21.15 5.33 7.99
C ALA A 375 -20.03 5.96 8.83
N GLY A 376 -19.51 5.25 9.84
CA GLY A 376 -18.33 5.67 10.59
C GLY A 376 -17.07 5.80 9.72
N ALA A 377 -16.90 4.89 8.75
CA ALA A 377 -15.80 4.97 7.78
C ALA A 377 -15.92 6.18 6.84
N VAL A 378 -17.13 6.50 6.37
CA VAL A 378 -17.39 7.70 5.57
C VAL A 378 -17.09 8.97 6.36
N LEU A 379 -17.52 9.03 7.62
CA LEU A 379 -17.25 10.19 8.48
C LEU A 379 -15.75 10.41 8.71
N ASP A 380 -14.99 9.33 8.87
CA ASP A 380 -13.52 9.39 8.93
C ASP A 380 -12.89 9.96 7.66
N TRP A 381 -13.35 9.52 6.47
CA TRP A 381 -12.87 10.11 5.20
C TRP A 381 -13.17 11.60 5.11
N VAL A 382 -14.36 12.03 5.53
CA VAL A 382 -14.71 13.46 5.58
C VAL A 382 -13.83 14.22 6.58
N ALA A 383 -13.62 13.68 7.78
CA ALA A 383 -12.78 14.30 8.79
C ALA A 383 -11.32 14.45 8.32
N ARG A 384 -10.75 13.41 7.70
CA ARG A 384 -9.41 13.45 7.11
C ARG A 384 -9.31 14.49 6.01
N LEU A 385 -10.29 14.55 5.12
CA LEU A 385 -10.34 15.55 4.06
C LEU A 385 -10.30 16.97 4.65
N VAL A 386 -11.15 17.27 5.63
CA VAL A 386 -11.20 18.60 6.27
C VAL A 386 -9.86 18.96 6.90
N LEU A 387 -9.27 18.04 7.69
CA LEU A 387 -7.99 18.27 8.34
C LEU A 387 -6.83 18.46 7.33
N MET A 388 -6.82 17.67 6.27
CA MET A 388 -5.82 17.80 5.19
C MET A 388 -5.99 19.11 4.41
N LEU A 389 -7.22 19.54 4.14
CA LEU A 389 -7.50 20.82 3.50
C LEU A 389 -7.04 22.00 4.35
N ILE A 390 -7.27 21.97 5.66
CA ILE A 390 -6.77 22.99 6.60
C ILE A 390 -5.25 23.06 6.53
N ARG A 391 -4.56 21.90 6.55
CA ARG A 391 -3.10 21.87 6.47
C ARG A 391 -2.59 22.42 5.14
N VAL A 392 -3.19 22.01 4.03
CA VAL A 392 -2.75 22.40 2.67
C VAL A 392 -3.01 23.89 2.42
N ARG A 393 -4.12 24.44 2.92
CA ARG A 393 -4.43 25.88 2.85
C ARG A 393 -3.49 26.74 3.70
N SER A 394 -2.93 26.21 4.79
CA SER A 394 -1.97 26.94 5.63
C SER A 394 -0.65 27.27 4.92
N GLY A 395 -0.36 26.67 3.77
CA GLY A 395 0.87 26.91 2.98
C GLY A 395 2.16 26.33 3.57
N ARG A 396 2.19 26.07 4.89
CA ARG A 396 3.37 25.58 5.65
C ARG A 396 3.99 24.28 5.13
N TRP A 397 3.25 23.49 4.36
CA TRP A 397 3.77 22.27 3.73
C TRP A 397 4.80 22.56 2.64
N GLN A 398 4.78 23.75 2.03
CA GLN A 398 5.72 24.15 0.96
C GLN A 398 7.13 24.45 1.51
N GLU A 399 7.25 24.73 2.80
CA GLU A 399 8.50 25.12 3.47
C GLU A 399 9.25 23.93 4.10
N VAL A 400 8.65 22.75 4.07
CA VAL A 400 9.21 21.56 4.72
C VAL A 400 10.51 21.13 4.04
N ARG A 401 11.60 21.10 4.81
CA ARG A 401 12.89 20.56 4.38
C ARG A 401 12.95 19.05 4.66
N VAL A 402 13.44 18.28 3.69
CA VAL A 402 13.53 16.81 3.71
C VAL A 402 14.99 16.41 3.78
#